data_AF-A0A3A0GA51-F1
#
_entry.id   AF-A0A3A0GA51-F1
#
_cell.length_a   1.000
_cell.length_b   1.000
_cell.length_c   1.000
_cell.angle_alpha   90.00
_cell.angle_beta   90.00
_cell.angle_gamma   90.00
#
_symmetry.space_group_name_H-M   'P 1'
#
loop_
_entity.id
_entity.type
_entity.pdbx_description
1 polymer ?
#
loop_
_entity_poly.entity_id
_entity_poly.type
_entity_poly.pdbx_seq_one_letter_code
_entity_poly.pdbx_strand_id
1 'polypeptide(L)'
;MTAGRDGPWRAALVHGGAVATVVVALAYHWFAVADRHAVFLYGHRDRIGEPAATPFDPVTRSRYWMTGFVAAGVVCVAYNGLAALAGAAARRRGRPVDVPAAWRTWLAAAPCVAVGIPAIAMTQNHPTLPPGLALSVAGVALAGLALALAPARRAARDPVALAWAGLDGIGVAVPALTWRALELPGLGIHDTPPPPLIAGAGLAAGAAWLWILTVAPGRRPWPGTAPLFAAGLTWICLAAPLAHHLVFTPPGFRYITSAANVFGHHAATASTAFAIMAGMAVGTCRWRAARARRARPPGRAIAAA
;
A
#
# COMPACT_ATOMS: atom_id res chain seq x y z
N MET A 1 22.65 5.05 35.35
CA MET A 1 22.75 4.26 34.09
C MET A 1 21.93 4.94 33.00
N THR A 2 22.57 5.83 32.26
CA THR A 2 22.04 6.45 31.04
C THR A 2 22.03 5.39 29.94
N ALA A 3 20.94 4.64 29.83
CA ALA A 3 20.70 3.82 28.64
C ALA A 3 20.75 4.76 27.43
N GLY A 4 21.86 4.68 26.69
CA GLY A 4 22.35 5.72 25.82
C GLY A 4 21.37 6.09 24.72
N ARG A 5 21.25 7.40 24.46
CA ARG A 5 20.44 7.98 23.38
C ARG A 5 20.81 7.44 21.99
N ASP A 6 21.95 6.76 21.85
CA ASP A 6 22.50 6.25 20.58
C ASP A 6 21.92 4.89 20.16
N GLY A 7 21.47 4.08 21.12
CA GLY A 7 20.93 2.73 20.86
C GLY A 7 19.77 2.70 19.84
N PRO A 8 18.78 3.60 19.95
CA PRO A 8 17.65 3.63 19.04
C PRO A 8 17.99 3.96 17.57
N TRP A 9 19.05 4.73 17.32
CA TRP A 9 19.48 5.08 15.96
C TRP A 9 20.31 3.97 15.32
N ARG A 10 21.17 3.29 16.09
CA ARG A 10 21.91 2.14 15.58
C ARG A 10 20.97 1.06 15.04
N ALA A 11 19.92 0.72 15.79
CA ALA A 11 18.93 -0.25 15.32
C ALA A 11 18.16 0.26 14.09
N ALA A 12 17.78 1.54 14.07
CA ALA A 12 17.13 2.14 12.90
C ALA A 12 18.02 2.12 11.65
N LEU A 13 19.32 2.34 11.78
CA LEU A 13 20.29 2.28 10.68
C LEU A 13 20.41 0.87 10.10
N VAL A 14 20.46 -0.16 10.95
CA VAL A 14 20.50 -1.56 10.49
C VAL A 14 19.22 -1.92 9.73
N HIS A 15 18.06 -1.61 10.29
CA HIS A 15 16.77 -1.89 9.65
C HIS A 15 16.60 -1.05 8.37
N GLY A 16 16.98 0.22 8.41
CA GLY A 16 16.89 1.15 7.28
C GLY A 16 17.82 0.74 6.14
N GLY A 17 19.05 0.32 6.45
CA GLY A 17 20.01 -0.22 5.49
C GLY A 17 19.50 -1.49 4.80
N ALA A 18 18.92 -2.42 5.57
CA ALA A 18 18.31 -3.63 5.00
C ALA A 18 17.11 -3.29 4.07
N VAL A 19 16.23 -2.38 4.50
CA VAL A 19 15.10 -1.91 3.69
C VAL A 19 15.58 -1.23 2.41
N ALA A 20 16.55 -0.31 2.51
CA ALA A 20 17.13 0.36 1.35
C ALA A 20 17.77 -0.63 0.39
N THR A 21 18.50 -1.61 0.91
CA THR A 21 19.13 -2.66 0.10
C THR A 21 18.09 -3.43 -0.72
N VAL A 22 16.99 -3.87 -0.09
CA VAL A 22 15.90 -4.57 -0.80
C VAL A 22 15.30 -3.69 -1.90
N VAL A 23 14.99 -2.43 -1.61
CA VAL A 23 14.36 -1.52 -2.57
C VAL A 23 15.29 -1.21 -3.74
N VAL A 24 16.55 -0.89 -3.46
CA VAL A 24 17.55 -0.59 -4.49
C VAL A 24 17.87 -1.83 -5.32
N ALA A 25 17.92 -3.02 -4.72
CA ALA A 25 18.13 -4.27 -5.44
C ALA A 25 16.96 -4.59 -6.38
N LEU A 26 15.71 -4.37 -5.97
CA LEU A 26 14.54 -4.53 -6.85
C LEU A 26 14.56 -3.52 -8.00
N ALA A 27 14.89 -2.26 -7.71
CA ALA A 27 15.05 -1.25 -8.76
C ALA A 27 16.18 -1.63 -9.73
N TYR A 28 17.32 -2.08 -9.23
CA TYR A 28 18.42 -2.60 -10.05
C TYR A 28 17.97 -3.78 -10.91
N HIS A 29 17.24 -4.73 -10.34
CA HIS A 29 16.71 -5.85 -11.09
C HIS A 29 15.82 -5.40 -12.26
N TRP A 30 14.81 -4.54 -12.02
CA TRP A 30 13.88 -4.13 -13.06
C TRP A 30 14.48 -3.16 -14.10
N PHE A 31 15.37 -2.26 -13.68
CA PHE A 31 15.92 -1.23 -14.56
C PHE A 31 17.24 -1.66 -15.22
N ALA A 32 18.07 -2.48 -14.58
CA ALA A 32 19.37 -2.86 -15.12
C ALA A 32 19.41 -4.28 -15.70
N VAL A 33 18.83 -5.25 -14.99
CA VAL A 33 19.05 -6.68 -15.28
C VAL A 33 17.94 -7.29 -16.13
N ALA A 34 16.68 -7.07 -15.77
CA ALA A 34 15.53 -7.66 -16.43
C ALA A 34 15.28 -7.00 -17.79
N ASP A 35 14.70 -7.76 -18.71
CA ASP A 35 14.28 -7.23 -20.01
C ASP A 35 13.18 -6.19 -19.81
N ARG A 36 13.49 -4.93 -20.14
CA ARG A 36 12.56 -3.80 -20.01
C ARG A 36 11.37 -3.92 -20.95
N HIS A 37 11.51 -4.60 -22.08
CA HIS A 37 10.37 -4.89 -22.96
C HIS A 37 9.36 -5.76 -22.24
N ALA A 38 9.80 -6.76 -21.49
CA ALA A 38 8.93 -7.61 -20.68
C ALA A 38 8.40 -6.89 -19.43
N VAL A 39 9.28 -6.24 -18.65
CA VAL A 39 8.90 -5.65 -17.36
C VAL A 39 7.96 -4.45 -17.53
N PHE A 40 8.19 -3.62 -18.55
CA PHE A 40 7.42 -2.39 -18.80
C PHE A 40 6.48 -2.48 -20.00
N LEU A 41 6.41 -3.64 -20.66
CA LEU A 41 5.56 -3.90 -21.83
C LEU A 41 5.82 -2.93 -23.00
N TYR A 42 7.07 -2.67 -23.31
CA TYR A 42 7.41 -1.91 -24.53
C TYR A 42 6.94 -2.67 -25.77
N GLY A 43 6.34 -1.95 -26.72
CA GLY A 43 5.79 -2.53 -27.93
C GLY A 43 4.42 -3.19 -27.73
N HIS A 44 3.89 -3.27 -26.50
CA HIS A 44 2.57 -3.81 -26.24
C HIS A 44 1.48 -2.86 -26.78
N ARG A 45 0.42 -3.44 -27.35
CA ARG A 45 -0.75 -2.70 -27.80
C ARG A 45 -1.91 -3.04 -26.87
N ASP A 46 -2.37 -2.05 -26.12
CA ASP A 46 -3.54 -2.22 -25.26
C ASP A 46 -4.82 -2.39 -26.11
N ARG A 47 -4.85 -1.85 -27.34
CA ARG A 47 -5.99 -1.96 -28.27
C ARG A 47 -5.58 -2.18 -29.72
N ILE A 48 -6.48 -2.80 -30.49
CA ILE A 48 -6.35 -2.95 -31.94
C ILE A 48 -6.41 -1.55 -32.58
N GLY A 49 -5.39 -1.21 -33.37
CA GLY A 49 -5.29 0.08 -34.07
C GLY A 49 -4.55 1.18 -33.31
N GLU A 50 -4.25 1.00 -32.02
CA GLU A 50 -3.42 1.94 -31.27
C GLU A 50 -1.91 1.72 -31.54
N PRO A 51 -1.10 2.78 -31.53
CA PRO A 51 0.34 2.64 -31.64
C PRO A 51 0.88 1.78 -30.49
N ALA A 52 1.93 1.02 -30.79
CA ALA A 52 2.59 0.21 -29.78
C ALA A 52 3.20 1.08 -28.68
N ALA A 53 3.10 0.64 -27.43
CA ALA A 53 3.64 1.35 -26.27
C ALA A 53 5.13 1.67 -26.47
N THR A 54 5.51 2.93 -26.22
CA THR A 54 6.89 3.40 -26.33
C THR A 54 7.46 3.62 -24.93
N PRO A 55 8.78 3.66 -24.78
CA PRO A 55 9.38 3.84 -23.45
C PRO A 55 8.92 5.09 -22.68
N PHE A 56 8.36 6.10 -23.34
CA PHE A 56 7.94 7.34 -22.69
C PHE A 56 6.47 7.71 -22.92
N ASP A 57 5.66 6.80 -23.46
CA ASP A 57 4.21 7.02 -23.53
C ASP A 57 3.58 7.11 -22.12
N PRO A 58 2.39 7.70 -21.97
CA PRO A 58 1.73 7.85 -20.65
C PRO A 58 1.55 6.55 -19.85
N VAL A 59 1.19 5.44 -20.49
CA VAL A 59 0.97 4.15 -19.84
C VAL A 59 2.29 3.59 -19.35
N THR A 60 3.33 3.61 -20.18
CA THR A 60 4.66 3.15 -19.81
C THR A 60 5.29 3.99 -18.70
N ARG A 61 5.18 5.33 -18.78
CA ARG A 61 5.58 6.22 -17.69
C ARG A 61 4.89 5.88 -16.38
N SER A 62 3.62 5.46 -16.44
CA SER A 62 2.88 5.05 -15.26
C SER A 62 3.46 3.81 -14.59
N ARG A 63 3.93 2.84 -15.38
CA ARG A 63 4.55 1.61 -14.87
C ARG A 63 5.86 1.91 -14.15
N TYR A 64 6.64 2.89 -14.59
CA TYR A 64 7.89 3.24 -13.91
C TYR A 64 7.66 3.65 -12.46
N TRP A 65 6.75 4.59 -12.18
CA TRP A 65 6.54 4.99 -10.80
C TRP A 65 5.79 3.93 -9.98
N MET A 66 4.96 3.09 -10.61
CA MET A 66 4.37 1.91 -9.96
C MET A 66 5.43 0.90 -9.46
N THR A 67 6.64 0.87 -10.02
CA THR A 67 7.74 0.04 -9.45
C THR A 67 8.06 0.42 -8.01
N GLY A 68 8.00 1.72 -7.66
CA GLY A 68 8.23 2.19 -6.31
C GLY A 68 7.21 1.64 -5.32
N PHE A 69 5.94 1.58 -5.75
CA PHE A 69 4.85 0.97 -4.98
C PHE A 69 4.98 -0.55 -4.86
N VAL A 70 5.37 -1.25 -5.93
CA VAL A 70 5.63 -2.70 -5.87
C VAL A 70 6.79 -2.99 -4.90
N ALA A 71 7.91 -2.26 -4.98
CA ALA A 71 9.05 -2.43 -4.08
C ALA A 71 8.66 -2.15 -2.62
N ALA A 72 7.92 -1.06 -2.36
CA ALA A 72 7.39 -0.77 -1.03
C ALA A 72 6.39 -1.83 -0.55
N GLY A 73 5.61 -2.43 -1.45
CA GLY A 73 4.75 -3.57 -1.16
C GLY A 73 5.53 -4.81 -0.70
N VAL A 74 6.64 -5.14 -1.37
CA VAL A 74 7.55 -6.21 -0.94
C VAL A 74 8.04 -5.95 0.49
N VAL A 75 8.51 -4.72 0.76
CA VAL A 75 8.93 -4.32 2.11
C VAL A 75 7.79 -4.41 3.11
N CYS A 76 6.58 -3.97 2.75
CA CYS A 76 5.41 -4.05 3.61
C CYS A 76 5.13 -5.49 4.05
N VAL A 77 5.11 -6.44 3.14
CA VAL A 77 4.86 -7.85 3.47
C VAL A 77 6.01 -8.45 4.27
N ALA A 78 7.25 -8.34 3.76
CA ALA A 78 8.41 -8.98 4.36
C ALA A 78 8.75 -8.40 5.74
N TYR A 79 8.82 -7.08 5.86
CA TYR A 79 9.22 -6.41 7.11
C TYR A 79 8.19 -6.59 8.21
N ASN A 80 6.89 -6.45 7.91
CA ASN A 80 5.84 -6.68 8.91
C ASN A 80 5.71 -8.17 9.26
N GLY A 81 5.88 -9.08 8.30
CA GLY A 81 5.92 -10.52 8.55
C GLY A 81 7.06 -10.90 9.51
N LEU A 82 8.28 -10.44 9.23
CA LEU A 82 9.45 -10.65 10.09
C LEU A 82 9.26 -10.01 11.48
N ALA A 83 8.71 -8.80 11.55
CA ALA A 83 8.40 -8.15 12.83
C ALA A 83 7.38 -8.96 13.64
N ALA A 84 6.34 -9.49 13.01
CA ALA A 84 5.34 -10.35 13.65
C ALA A 84 5.93 -11.66 14.18
N LEU A 85 6.78 -12.32 13.38
CA LEU A 85 7.49 -13.54 13.78
C LEU A 85 8.44 -13.28 14.96
N ALA A 86 9.24 -12.21 14.89
CA ALA A 86 10.13 -11.80 15.98
C ALA A 86 9.34 -11.51 17.26
N GLY A 87 8.23 -10.78 17.16
CA GLY A 87 7.31 -10.50 18.25
C GLY A 87 6.75 -11.77 18.90
N ALA A 88 6.31 -12.73 18.09
CA ALA A 88 5.82 -14.02 18.57
C ALA A 88 6.92 -14.82 19.28
N ALA A 89 8.12 -14.88 18.71
CA ALA A 89 9.26 -15.59 19.30
C ALA A 89 9.69 -14.99 20.65
N ALA A 90 9.70 -13.66 20.77
CA ALA A 90 10.07 -13.01 22.01
C ALA A 90 9.02 -13.14 23.11
N ARG A 91 7.71 -13.08 22.75
CA ARG A 91 6.61 -13.38 23.70
C ARG A 91 6.76 -14.77 24.31
N ARG A 92 7.10 -15.78 23.50
CA ARG A 92 7.37 -17.15 23.98
C ARG A 92 8.56 -17.22 24.95
N ARG A 93 9.49 -16.26 24.87
CA ARG A 93 10.69 -16.17 25.72
C ARG A 93 10.51 -15.18 26.89
N GLY A 94 9.32 -14.60 27.08
CA GLY A 94 9.09 -13.57 28.09
C GLY A 94 9.88 -12.28 27.89
N ARG A 95 10.32 -11.99 26.64
CA ARG A 95 11.13 -10.81 26.32
C ARG A 95 10.35 -9.80 25.48
N PRO A 96 10.54 -8.49 25.71
CA PRO A 96 10.03 -7.47 24.79
C PRO A 96 10.83 -7.48 23.48
N VAL A 97 10.14 -7.24 22.35
CA VAL A 97 10.80 -6.86 21.08
C VAL A 97 10.76 -5.35 20.95
N ASP A 98 11.93 -4.77 20.74
CA ASP A 98 12.03 -3.38 20.35
C ASP A 98 12.18 -3.28 18.82
N VAL A 99 11.11 -2.82 18.16
CA VAL A 99 11.16 -2.45 16.74
C VAL A 99 11.43 -0.95 16.66
N PRO A 100 12.45 -0.51 15.91
CA PRO A 100 12.76 0.91 15.74
C PRO A 100 11.53 1.71 15.30
N ALA A 101 11.50 2.99 15.63
CA ALA A 101 10.42 3.87 15.19
C ALA A 101 10.37 3.90 13.66
N ALA A 102 9.19 3.74 13.07
CA ALA A 102 9.00 3.67 11.62
C ALA A 102 9.65 4.87 10.91
N TRP A 103 9.48 6.08 11.43
CA TRP A 103 10.07 7.30 10.86
C TRP A 103 11.62 7.30 10.91
N ARG A 104 12.24 6.69 11.94
CA ARG A 104 13.71 6.57 12.03
C ARG A 104 14.23 5.57 11.01
N THR A 105 13.58 4.41 10.90
CA THR A 105 13.91 3.41 9.87
C THR A 105 13.73 3.99 8.47
N TRP A 106 12.66 4.76 8.26
CA TRP A 106 12.41 5.47 7.00
C TRP A 106 13.51 6.50 6.69
N LEU A 107 13.85 7.38 7.63
CA LEU A 107 14.94 8.35 7.46
C LEU A 107 16.29 7.68 7.20
N ALA A 108 16.57 6.55 7.86
CA ALA A 108 17.79 5.78 7.63
C ALA A 108 17.85 5.16 6.22
N ALA A 109 16.71 4.73 5.68
CA ALA A 109 16.63 4.18 4.33
C ALA A 109 16.61 5.26 3.23
N ALA A 110 16.03 6.42 3.54
CA ALA A 110 15.65 7.42 2.54
C ALA A 110 16.81 7.94 1.66
N PRO A 111 18.00 8.29 2.18
CA PRO A 111 19.11 8.77 1.35
C PRO A 111 19.54 7.75 0.29
N CYS A 112 19.67 6.48 0.69
CA CYS A 112 20.07 5.40 -0.21
C CYS A 112 19.03 5.18 -1.31
N VAL A 113 17.74 5.23 -0.98
CA VAL A 113 16.64 5.08 -1.96
C VAL A 113 16.56 6.31 -2.89
N ALA A 114 16.68 7.52 -2.33
CA ALA A 114 16.61 8.77 -3.06
C ALA A 114 17.75 8.96 -4.07
N VAL A 115 18.93 8.41 -3.78
CA VAL A 115 20.10 8.47 -4.68
C VAL A 115 20.19 7.22 -5.57
N GLY A 116 19.99 6.04 -4.98
CA GLY A 116 20.19 4.76 -5.67
C GLY A 116 19.20 4.53 -6.80
N ILE A 117 17.89 4.80 -6.59
CA ILE A 117 16.89 4.61 -7.64
C ILE A 117 17.18 5.51 -8.85
N PRO A 118 17.37 6.85 -8.70
CA PRO A 118 17.66 7.69 -9.85
C PRO A 118 18.98 7.33 -10.52
N ALA A 119 20.04 7.05 -9.76
CA ALA A 119 21.33 6.64 -10.33
C ALA A 119 21.17 5.42 -11.24
N ILE A 120 20.46 4.39 -10.79
CA ILE A 120 20.18 3.19 -11.61
C ILE A 120 19.34 3.55 -12.82
N ALA A 121 18.20 4.21 -12.63
CA ALA A 121 17.23 4.46 -13.70
C ALA A 121 17.78 5.38 -14.80
N MET A 122 18.70 6.29 -14.47
CA MET A 122 19.30 7.24 -15.40
C MET A 122 20.60 6.74 -16.06
N THR A 123 21.21 5.65 -15.57
CA THR A 123 22.51 5.17 -16.09
C THR A 123 22.50 3.74 -16.62
N GLN A 124 21.57 2.90 -16.16
CA GLN A 124 21.57 1.48 -16.48
C GLN A 124 20.56 1.17 -17.57
N ASN A 125 20.96 0.36 -18.56
CA ASN A 125 20.14 -0.16 -19.66
C ASN A 125 19.51 0.94 -20.55
N HIS A 126 18.96 0.58 -21.71
CA HIS A 126 18.39 1.52 -22.67
C HIS A 126 16.89 1.30 -22.92
N PRO A 127 16.09 2.38 -23.04
CA PRO A 127 16.49 3.78 -22.85
C PRO A 127 16.53 4.18 -21.37
N THR A 128 17.51 4.98 -20.96
CA THR A 128 17.57 5.53 -19.60
C THR A 128 16.40 6.49 -19.33
N LEU A 129 15.96 6.58 -18.07
CA LEU A 129 14.86 7.48 -17.71
C LEU A 129 15.35 8.94 -17.65
N PRO A 130 14.54 9.91 -18.11
CA PRO A 130 14.80 11.31 -17.86
C PRO A 130 14.71 11.62 -16.35
N PRO A 131 15.43 12.63 -15.85
CA PRO A 131 15.55 12.89 -14.42
C PRO A 131 14.22 13.01 -13.68
N GLY A 132 13.24 13.70 -14.27
CA GLY A 132 11.91 13.88 -13.65
C GLY A 132 11.18 12.56 -13.40
N LEU A 133 11.28 11.59 -14.33
CA LEU A 133 10.67 10.28 -14.13
C LEU A 133 11.46 9.45 -13.11
N ALA A 134 12.78 9.45 -13.18
CA ALA A 134 13.62 8.76 -12.21
C ALA A 134 13.35 9.24 -10.77
N LEU A 135 13.23 10.56 -10.57
CA LEU A 135 12.87 11.17 -9.28
C LEU A 135 11.44 10.80 -8.86
N SER A 136 10.48 10.71 -9.78
CA SER A 136 9.12 10.26 -9.47
C SER A 136 9.08 8.82 -8.95
N VAL A 137 9.89 7.90 -9.52
CA VAL A 137 10.01 6.53 -9.02
C VAL A 137 10.54 6.51 -7.60
N ALA A 138 11.61 7.28 -7.33
CA ALA A 138 12.19 7.39 -6.00
C ALA A 138 11.20 8.00 -4.99
N GLY A 139 10.50 9.07 -5.37
CA GLY A 139 9.49 9.72 -4.53
C GLY A 139 8.34 8.78 -4.15
N VAL A 140 7.83 8.02 -5.12
CA VAL A 140 6.77 7.03 -4.88
C VAL A 140 7.27 5.88 -4.01
N ALA A 141 8.49 5.39 -4.23
CA ALA A 141 9.10 4.38 -3.37
C ALA A 141 9.21 4.87 -1.92
N LEU A 142 9.67 6.11 -1.70
CA LEU A 142 9.77 6.71 -0.36
C LEU A 142 8.40 6.89 0.31
N ALA A 143 7.40 7.38 -0.42
CA ALA A 143 6.03 7.50 0.09
C ALA A 143 5.43 6.13 0.44
N GLY A 144 5.63 5.14 -0.42
CA GLY A 144 5.23 3.77 -0.16
C GLY A 144 5.93 3.17 1.05
N LEU A 145 7.23 3.43 1.24
CA LEU A 145 7.98 2.97 2.42
C LEU A 145 7.44 3.57 3.73
N ALA A 146 7.01 4.82 3.72
CA ALA A 146 6.39 5.42 4.90
C ALA A 146 5.13 4.64 5.32
N LEU A 147 4.28 4.26 4.36
CA LEU A 147 3.11 3.40 4.60
C LEU A 147 3.52 1.99 5.03
N ALA A 148 4.50 1.38 4.36
CA ALA A 148 4.96 0.02 4.61
C ALA A 148 5.53 -0.17 6.03
N LEU A 149 6.28 0.82 6.53
CA LEU A 149 6.95 0.77 7.83
C LEU A 149 6.05 1.17 8.99
N ALA A 150 5.01 1.97 8.76
CA ALA A 150 4.11 2.47 9.80
C ALA A 150 3.51 1.37 10.71
N PRO A 151 3.04 0.21 10.20
CA PRO A 151 2.47 -0.84 11.04
C PRO A 151 3.48 -1.72 11.78
N ALA A 152 4.80 -1.58 11.56
CA ALA A 152 5.79 -2.57 12.01
C ALA A 152 5.81 -2.83 13.52
N ARG A 153 5.64 -1.78 14.34
CA ARG A 153 5.53 -1.95 15.80
C ARG A 153 4.28 -2.72 16.19
N ARG A 154 3.16 -2.47 15.50
CA ARG A 154 1.92 -3.21 15.73
C ARG A 154 2.04 -4.64 15.25
N ALA A 155 2.70 -4.89 14.13
CA ALA A 155 3.00 -6.23 13.64
C ALA A 155 3.73 -7.07 14.70
N ALA A 156 4.77 -6.51 15.32
CA ALA A 156 5.50 -7.19 16.39
C ALA A 156 4.66 -7.42 17.66
N ARG A 157 3.94 -6.40 18.12
CA ARG A 157 3.23 -6.46 19.41
C ARG A 157 1.93 -7.25 19.33
N ASP A 158 1.14 -7.03 18.29
CA ASP A 158 -0.20 -7.56 18.12
C ASP A 158 -0.52 -7.80 16.62
N PRO A 159 0.03 -8.89 16.04
CA PRO A 159 -0.15 -9.20 14.63
C PRO A 159 -1.61 -9.51 14.27
N VAL A 160 -2.40 -10.04 15.21
CA VAL A 160 -3.83 -10.33 15.00
C VAL A 160 -4.60 -9.03 14.82
N ALA A 161 -4.33 -8.01 15.65
CA ALA A 161 -4.97 -6.72 15.49
C ALA A 161 -4.49 -5.95 14.25
N LEU A 162 -3.28 -6.22 13.75
CA LEU A 162 -2.85 -5.72 12.45
C LEU A 162 -3.60 -6.43 11.30
N ALA A 163 -3.76 -7.75 11.37
CA ALA A 163 -4.52 -8.51 10.37
C ALA A 163 -5.97 -8.01 10.28
N TRP A 164 -6.63 -7.77 11.42
CA TRP A 164 -7.97 -7.18 11.44
C TRP A 164 -8.02 -5.77 10.84
N ALA A 165 -7.01 -4.92 11.12
CA ALA A 165 -6.93 -3.61 10.49
C ALA A 165 -6.72 -3.72 8.97
N GLY A 166 -5.94 -4.71 8.51
CA GLY A 166 -5.81 -5.05 7.10
C GLY A 166 -7.15 -5.46 6.49
N LEU A 167 -7.89 -6.37 7.14
CA LEU A 167 -9.23 -6.78 6.67
C LEU A 167 -10.22 -5.61 6.62
N ASP A 168 -10.23 -4.74 7.63
CA ASP A 168 -11.04 -3.51 7.58
C ASP A 168 -10.57 -2.60 6.42
N GLY A 169 -9.26 -2.52 6.18
CA GLY A 169 -8.66 -1.78 5.06
C GLY A 169 -9.19 -2.20 3.68
N ILE A 170 -9.53 -3.48 3.47
CA ILE A 170 -10.12 -3.96 2.21
C ILE A 170 -11.44 -3.24 1.94
N GLY A 171 -12.29 -3.12 2.97
CA GLY A 171 -13.62 -2.52 2.82
C GLY A 171 -13.59 -1.05 2.41
N VAL A 172 -12.57 -0.30 2.85
CA VAL A 172 -12.38 1.07 2.36
C VAL A 172 -11.64 1.12 1.02
N ALA A 173 -10.80 0.13 0.69
CA ALA A 173 -10.03 0.13 -0.55
C ALA A 173 -10.85 -0.25 -1.80
N VAL A 174 -11.76 -1.21 -1.68
CA VAL A 174 -12.57 -1.71 -2.81
C VAL A 174 -13.28 -0.58 -3.58
N PRO A 175 -14.01 0.34 -2.93
CA PRO A 175 -14.72 1.42 -3.63
C PRO A 175 -13.78 2.30 -4.45
N ALA A 176 -12.58 2.59 -3.93
CA ALA A 176 -11.61 3.40 -4.65
C ALA A 176 -10.99 2.66 -5.84
N LEU A 177 -10.73 1.36 -5.73
CA LEU A 177 -10.26 0.53 -6.84
C LEU A 177 -11.29 0.45 -7.97
N THR A 178 -12.59 0.39 -7.63
CA THR A 178 -13.67 0.32 -8.62
C THR A 178 -14.08 1.70 -9.16
N TRP A 179 -13.78 2.78 -8.45
CA TRP A 179 -14.20 4.14 -8.83
C TRP A 179 -13.66 4.56 -10.20
N ARG A 180 -12.46 4.07 -10.57
CA ARG A 180 -11.85 4.32 -11.88
C ARG A 180 -12.71 3.85 -13.06
N ALA A 181 -13.63 2.91 -12.83
CA ALA A 181 -14.52 2.42 -13.88
C ALA A 181 -15.28 3.57 -14.56
N LEU A 182 -15.64 4.61 -13.81
CA LEU A 182 -16.38 5.77 -14.32
C LEU A 182 -15.66 6.52 -15.46
N GLU A 183 -14.35 6.33 -15.62
CA GLU A 183 -13.58 6.96 -16.70
C GLU A 183 -13.48 6.11 -17.96
N LEU A 184 -13.77 4.81 -17.87
CA LEU A 184 -13.66 3.86 -18.99
C LEU A 184 -14.44 4.31 -20.23
N PRO A 185 -15.69 4.83 -20.14
CA PRO A 185 -16.42 5.32 -21.31
C PRO A 185 -15.71 6.48 -22.02
N GLY A 186 -15.13 7.40 -21.27
CA GLY A 186 -14.38 8.54 -21.82
C GLY A 186 -13.10 8.12 -22.55
N LEU A 187 -12.64 6.90 -22.32
CA LEU A 187 -11.50 6.29 -23.01
C LEU A 187 -11.93 5.41 -24.18
N GLY A 188 -13.23 5.37 -24.54
CA GLY A 188 -13.78 4.50 -25.57
C GLY A 188 -13.89 3.03 -25.14
N ILE A 189 -13.75 2.73 -23.84
CA ILE A 189 -13.99 1.39 -23.29
C ILE A 189 -15.44 1.34 -22.84
N HIS A 190 -16.27 0.73 -23.67
CA HIS A 190 -17.67 0.46 -23.36
C HIS A 190 -17.81 -0.96 -22.85
N ASP A 191 -17.79 -1.11 -21.52
CA ASP A 191 -17.90 -2.41 -20.88
C ASP A 191 -19.34 -2.75 -20.49
N THR A 192 -19.65 -4.04 -20.57
CA THR A 192 -20.75 -4.68 -19.84
C THR A 192 -20.15 -5.42 -18.63
N PRO A 193 -20.49 -5.07 -17.39
CA PRO A 193 -21.56 -4.16 -16.96
C PRO A 193 -21.24 -2.65 -17.08
N PRO A 194 -22.26 -1.78 -17.12
CA PRO A 194 -22.08 -0.32 -17.21
C PRO A 194 -21.20 0.21 -16.07
N PRO A 195 -20.27 1.15 -16.33
CA PRO A 195 -19.36 1.62 -15.30
C PRO A 195 -19.96 2.22 -14.01
N PRO A 196 -21.09 2.95 -14.05
CA PRO A 196 -21.77 3.37 -12.82
C PRO A 196 -22.21 2.19 -11.94
N LEU A 197 -22.58 1.06 -12.55
CA LEU A 197 -22.94 -0.15 -11.82
C LEU A 197 -21.70 -0.77 -11.15
N ILE A 198 -20.54 -0.79 -11.81
CA ILE A 198 -19.28 -1.28 -11.22
C ILE A 198 -18.89 -0.42 -10.01
N ALA A 199 -18.88 0.91 -10.16
CA ALA A 199 -18.54 1.83 -9.09
C ALA A 199 -19.52 1.73 -7.91
N GLY A 200 -20.83 1.69 -8.19
CA GLY A 200 -21.88 1.52 -7.18
C GLY A 200 -21.79 0.18 -6.45
N ALA A 201 -21.55 -0.92 -7.19
CA ALA A 201 -21.36 -2.25 -6.62
C ALA A 201 -20.11 -2.31 -5.72
N GLY A 202 -19.00 -1.69 -6.12
CA GLY A 202 -17.81 -1.60 -5.29
C GLY A 202 -18.03 -0.82 -4.00
N LEU A 203 -18.75 0.31 -4.07
CA LEU A 203 -19.15 1.08 -2.88
C LEU A 203 -20.02 0.24 -1.93
N ALA A 204 -21.05 -0.42 -2.47
CA ALA A 204 -21.95 -1.28 -1.70
C ALA A 204 -21.20 -2.47 -1.08
N ALA A 205 -20.32 -3.13 -1.84
CA ALA A 205 -19.50 -4.25 -1.37
C ALA A 205 -18.54 -3.81 -0.24
N GLY A 206 -17.87 -2.66 -0.39
CA GLY A 206 -17.01 -2.11 0.65
C GLY A 206 -17.77 -1.79 1.95
N ALA A 207 -18.95 -1.16 1.83
CA ALA A 207 -19.80 -0.85 2.98
C ALA A 207 -20.34 -2.13 3.65
N ALA A 208 -20.81 -3.09 2.86
CA ALA A 208 -21.29 -4.39 3.35
C ALA A 208 -20.18 -5.16 4.06
N TRP A 209 -18.96 -5.16 3.52
CA TRP A 209 -17.79 -5.77 4.15
C TRP A 209 -17.49 -5.16 5.53
N LEU A 210 -17.43 -3.83 5.62
CA LEU A 210 -17.23 -3.13 6.90
C LEU A 210 -18.38 -3.38 7.87
N TRP A 211 -19.61 -3.53 7.37
CA TRP A 211 -20.77 -3.91 8.16
C TRP A 211 -20.64 -5.31 8.75
N ILE A 212 -20.37 -6.32 7.91
CA ILE A 212 -20.15 -7.72 8.32
C ILE A 212 -19.08 -7.76 9.41
N LEU A 213 -17.92 -7.15 9.15
CA LEU A 213 -16.82 -7.11 10.10
C LEU A 213 -17.24 -6.42 11.41
N THR A 214 -18.01 -5.33 11.36
CA THR A 214 -18.45 -4.61 12.57
C THR A 214 -19.44 -5.42 13.42
N VAL A 215 -20.32 -6.21 12.81
CA VAL A 215 -21.33 -6.99 13.53
C VAL A 215 -20.85 -8.39 13.90
N ALA A 216 -19.79 -8.90 13.25
CA ALA A 216 -19.23 -10.21 13.52
C ALA A 216 -18.91 -10.41 15.01
N PRO A 217 -19.26 -11.57 15.59
CA PRO A 217 -19.02 -11.84 17.00
C PRO A 217 -17.51 -11.92 17.29
N GLY A 218 -17.12 -11.45 18.48
CA GLY A 218 -15.74 -11.51 18.96
C GLY A 218 -15.22 -10.17 19.46
N ARG A 219 -14.40 -10.21 20.52
CA ARG A 219 -13.67 -9.02 21.00
C ARG A 219 -12.51 -8.78 20.05
N ARG A 220 -12.64 -7.77 19.19
CA ARG A 220 -11.56 -7.33 18.30
C ARG A 220 -11.31 -5.82 18.44
N PRO A 221 -10.05 -5.38 18.40
CA PRO A 221 -9.74 -3.96 18.49
C PRO A 221 -10.13 -3.27 17.19
N TRP A 222 -11.08 -2.33 17.25
CA TRP A 222 -11.41 -1.52 16.09
C TRP A 222 -10.35 -0.43 15.88
N PRO A 223 -9.79 -0.30 14.66
CA PRO A 223 -8.94 0.83 14.35
C PRO A 223 -9.74 2.13 14.44
N GLY A 224 -9.08 3.22 14.84
CA GLY A 224 -9.61 4.56 14.65
C GLY A 224 -9.59 4.98 13.18
N THR A 225 -10.11 6.17 12.89
CA THR A 225 -10.27 6.68 11.51
C THR A 225 -8.97 6.72 10.73
N ALA A 226 -7.92 7.35 11.26
CA ALA A 226 -6.65 7.51 10.54
C ALA A 226 -5.96 6.15 10.27
N PRO A 227 -5.84 5.22 11.24
CA PRO A 227 -5.34 3.87 10.96
C PRO A 227 -6.18 3.09 9.94
N LEU A 228 -7.51 3.23 9.95
CA LEU A 228 -8.38 2.58 8.97
C LEU A 228 -8.16 3.13 7.55
N PHE A 229 -8.09 4.45 7.42
CA PHE A 229 -7.76 5.09 6.14
C PHE A 229 -6.37 4.68 5.64
N ALA A 230 -5.37 4.68 6.52
CA ALA A 230 -4.01 4.23 6.19
C ALA A 230 -3.95 2.75 5.78
N ALA A 231 -4.76 1.88 6.39
CA ALA A 231 -4.89 0.49 5.97
C ALA A 231 -5.48 0.39 4.55
N GLY A 232 -6.48 1.22 4.23
CA GLY A 232 -7.00 1.36 2.86
C GLY A 232 -5.93 1.81 1.86
N LEU A 233 -5.16 2.85 2.19
CA LEU A 233 -4.05 3.31 1.36
C LEU A 233 -2.98 2.22 1.17
N THR A 234 -2.70 1.44 2.22
CA THR A 234 -1.76 0.30 2.14
C THR A 234 -2.26 -0.73 1.12
N TRP A 235 -3.57 -1.00 1.08
CA TRP A 235 -4.13 -1.91 0.09
C TRP A 235 -3.98 -1.39 -1.34
N ILE A 236 -4.40 -0.16 -1.59
CA ILE A 236 -4.40 0.41 -2.94
C ILE A 236 -2.98 0.69 -3.42
N CYS A 237 -2.16 1.32 -2.61
CA CYS A 237 -0.83 1.75 -3.03
C CYS A 237 0.22 0.65 -2.94
N LEU A 238 0.08 -0.36 -2.07
CA LEU A 238 1.13 -1.36 -1.86
C LEU A 238 0.67 -2.78 -2.20
N ALA A 239 -0.43 -3.23 -1.62
CA ALA A 239 -0.86 -4.63 -1.76
C ALA A 239 -1.40 -4.94 -3.16
N ALA A 240 -2.24 -4.08 -3.74
CA ALA A 240 -2.80 -4.30 -5.07
C ALA A 240 -1.73 -4.30 -6.19
N PRO A 241 -0.78 -3.34 -6.24
CA PRO A 241 0.32 -3.37 -7.21
C PRO A 241 1.19 -4.63 -7.06
N LEU A 242 1.52 -4.99 -5.82
CA LEU A 242 2.30 -6.19 -5.54
C LEU A 242 1.56 -7.47 -5.94
N ALA A 243 0.28 -7.60 -5.56
CA ALA A 243 -0.56 -8.74 -5.91
C ALA A 243 -0.70 -8.84 -7.43
N HIS A 244 -0.85 -7.72 -8.13
CA HIS A 244 -0.83 -7.72 -9.58
C HIS A 244 0.48 -8.26 -10.13
N HIS A 245 1.62 -7.76 -9.65
CA HIS A 245 2.92 -8.22 -10.11
C HIS A 245 3.15 -9.72 -9.86
N LEU A 246 2.76 -10.23 -8.69
CA LEU A 246 3.03 -11.61 -8.26
C LEU A 246 1.97 -12.64 -8.69
N VAL A 247 0.72 -12.24 -8.85
CA VAL A 247 -0.43 -13.17 -9.01
C VAL A 247 -1.18 -12.92 -10.31
N PHE A 248 -1.37 -11.66 -10.70
CA PHE A 248 -2.18 -11.32 -11.89
C PHE A 248 -1.37 -11.07 -13.16
N THR A 249 -0.08 -11.44 -13.17
CA THR A 249 0.72 -11.54 -14.39
C THR A 249 0.92 -13.01 -14.79
N PRO A 250 0.95 -13.35 -16.08
CA PRO A 250 1.15 -14.72 -16.53
C PRO A 250 2.45 -15.34 -15.99
N PRO A 251 2.45 -16.65 -15.68
CA PRO A 251 3.69 -17.37 -15.36
C PRO A 251 4.72 -17.22 -16.48
N GLY A 252 5.95 -16.83 -16.14
CA GLY A 252 7.03 -16.59 -17.12
C GLY A 252 7.05 -15.19 -17.74
N PHE A 253 6.04 -14.35 -17.50
CA PHE A 253 5.98 -12.99 -18.05
C PHE A 253 5.57 -11.98 -16.97
N ARG A 254 6.51 -11.70 -16.06
CA ARG A 254 6.30 -10.76 -14.95
C ARG A 254 6.50 -9.32 -15.41
N TYR A 255 5.43 -8.53 -15.34
CA TYR A 255 5.47 -7.11 -15.67
C TYR A 255 4.92 -6.23 -14.54
N ILE A 256 5.23 -4.94 -14.60
CA ILE A 256 4.74 -3.94 -13.66
C ILE A 256 3.42 -3.38 -14.16
N THR A 257 2.42 -3.38 -13.29
CA THR A 257 1.08 -2.90 -13.62
C THR A 257 1.09 -1.40 -13.92
N SER A 258 0.21 -0.95 -14.82
CA SER A 258 0.02 0.48 -15.07
C SER A 258 -0.74 1.10 -13.90
N ALA A 259 -0.53 2.40 -13.68
CA ALA A 259 -1.27 3.12 -12.63
C ALA A 259 -2.78 3.11 -12.91
N ALA A 260 -3.16 3.09 -14.19
CA ALA A 260 -4.53 3.00 -14.62
C ALA A 260 -5.25 1.79 -14.03
N ASN A 261 -4.59 0.67 -13.74
CA ASN A 261 -5.23 -0.50 -13.14
C ASN A 261 -5.67 -0.31 -11.68
N VAL A 262 -5.13 0.72 -11.01
CA VAL A 262 -5.30 0.94 -9.56
C VAL A 262 -5.93 2.31 -9.27
N PHE A 263 -5.58 3.32 -10.05
CA PHE A 263 -5.98 4.71 -9.88
C PHE A 263 -6.77 5.20 -11.09
N GLY A 264 -7.57 6.26 -10.89
CA GLY A 264 -8.16 7.01 -12.00
C GLY A 264 -7.10 7.74 -12.83
N HIS A 265 -7.37 7.87 -14.13
CA HIS A 265 -6.61 8.64 -15.10
C HIS A 265 -6.64 10.15 -14.80
N HIS A 266 -7.74 10.66 -14.25
CA HIS A 266 -7.87 12.07 -13.89
C HIS A 266 -7.71 12.28 -12.38
N ALA A 267 -7.01 13.37 -12.03
CA ALA A 267 -6.80 13.77 -10.64
C ALA A 267 -8.12 13.94 -9.87
N ALA A 268 -9.19 14.40 -10.52
CA ALA A 268 -10.52 14.57 -9.91
C ALA A 268 -11.13 13.22 -9.50
N THR A 269 -11.03 12.20 -10.36
CA THR A 269 -11.52 10.85 -10.08
C THR A 269 -10.73 10.20 -8.96
N ALA A 270 -9.40 10.29 -9.01
CA ALA A 270 -8.54 9.79 -7.95
C ALA A 270 -8.82 10.50 -6.60
N SER A 271 -8.99 11.82 -6.61
CA SER A 271 -9.31 12.59 -5.40
C SER A 271 -10.68 12.21 -4.83
N THR A 272 -11.68 12.01 -5.68
CA THR A 272 -13.01 11.53 -5.27
C THR A 272 -12.93 10.14 -4.65
N ALA A 273 -12.16 9.23 -5.24
CA ALA A 273 -11.93 7.89 -4.69
C ALA A 273 -11.33 7.97 -3.28
N PHE A 274 -10.29 8.79 -3.06
CA PHE A 274 -9.71 8.98 -1.73
C PHE A 274 -10.67 9.66 -0.74
N ALA A 275 -11.51 10.59 -1.20
CA ALA A 275 -12.54 11.20 -0.36
C ALA A 275 -13.59 10.17 0.08
N ILE A 276 -14.00 9.26 -0.81
CA ILE A 276 -14.90 8.14 -0.48
C ILE A 276 -14.26 7.26 0.59
N MET A 277 -13.00 6.86 0.42
CA MET A 277 -12.27 6.08 1.43
C MET A 277 -12.27 6.76 2.80
N ALA A 278 -11.95 8.06 2.84
CA ALA A 278 -11.91 8.84 4.08
C ALA A 278 -13.31 8.92 4.73
N GLY A 279 -14.35 9.19 3.92
CA GLY A 279 -15.74 9.21 4.36
C GLY A 279 -16.18 7.87 4.96
N MET A 280 -15.86 6.76 4.30
CA MET A 280 -16.15 5.42 4.81
C MET A 280 -15.40 5.09 6.09
N ALA A 281 -14.12 5.48 6.20
CA ALA A 281 -13.35 5.31 7.42
C ALA A 281 -13.99 6.07 8.60
N VAL A 282 -14.38 7.34 8.39
CA VAL A 282 -15.07 8.16 9.39
C VAL A 282 -16.42 7.56 9.78
N GLY A 283 -17.26 7.23 8.78
CA GLY A 283 -18.59 6.69 8.99
C GLY A 283 -18.56 5.38 9.79
N THR A 284 -17.66 4.47 9.42
CA THR A 284 -17.47 3.19 10.10
C THR A 284 -17.04 3.36 11.55
N CYS A 285 -16.06 4.24 11.81
CA CYS A 285 -15.58 4.49 13.17
C CYS A 285 -16.67 5.14 14.06
N ARG A 286 -17.44 6.09 13.52
CA ARG A 286 -18.57 6.71 14.22
C ARG A 286 -19.66 5.70 14.56
N TRP A 287 -20.01 4.83 13.62
CA TRP A 287 -21.00 3.79 13.83
C TRP A 287 -20.55 2.77 14.88
N ARG A 288 -19.29 2.30 14.81
CA ARG A 288 -18.68 1.44 15.83
C ARG A 288 -18.71 2.08 17.22
N ALA A 289 -18.36 3.36 17.34
CA ALA A 289 -18.43 4.09 18.60
C ALA A 289 -19.87 4.20 19.14
N ALA A 290 -20.86 4.45 18.28
CA ALA A 290 -22.27 4.48 18.68
C ALA A 290 -22.75 3.11 19.16
N ARG A 291 -22.37 2.02 18.49
CA ARG A 291 -22.68 0.64 18.89
C ARG A 291 -22.07 0.31 20.26
N ALA A 292 -20.80 0.66 20.49
CA ALA A 292 -20.15 0.46 21.78
C ALA A 292 -20.84 1.22 22.92
N ARG A 293 -21.37 2.41 22.66
CA ARG A 293 -22.18 3.16 23.65
C ARG A 293 -23.50 2.46 23.98
N ARG A 294 -24.21 1.94 22.97
CA ARG A 294 -25.48 1.22 23.16
C ARG A 294 -25.32 -0.13 23.87
N ALA A 295 -24.18 -0.79 23.68
CA ALA A 295 -23.90 -2.08 24.31
C ALA A 295 -23.48 -1.96 25.80
N ARG A 296 -23.18 -0.76 26.29
CA ARG A 296 -22.97 -0.55 27.72
C ARG A 296 -24.33 -0.67 28.41
N PRO A 297 -24.50 -1.59 29.37
CA PRO A 297 -25.75 -1.66 30.13
C PRO A 297 -26.02 -0.28 30.74
N PRO A 298 -27.27 0.23 30.70
CA PRO A 298 -27.63 1.44 31.43
C PRO A 298 -27.17 1.24 32.87
N GLY A 299 -26.35 2.16 33.36
CA GLY A 299 -25.63 1.97 34.61
C GLY A 299 -26.56 1.45 35.69
N ARG A 300 -26.17 0.34 36.32
CA ARG A 300 -26.31 0.24 37.78
C ARG A 300 -25.85 1.60 38.29
N ALA A 301 -26.79 2.41 38.74
CA ALA A 301 -26.48 3.63 39.48
C ALA A 301 -25.44 3.19 40.51
N ILE A 302 -24.25 3.78 40.45
CA ILE A 302 -23.29 3.65 41.53
C ILE A 302 -24.03 4.30 42.69
N ALA A 303 -24.68 3.48 43.52
CA ALA A 303 -25.26 3.93 44.76
C ALA A 303 -24.08 4.50 45.55
N ALA A 304 -24.03 5.83 45.62
CA ALA A 304 -23.16 6.52 46.52
C ALA A 304 -23.58 6.08 47.93
N ALA A 305 -22.74 5.29 48.57
CA ALA A 305 -22.80 5.02 50.00
C ALA A 305 -21.98 6.08 50.72
#